data_AF-A0A7S2MUB7-F1
#
_entry.id   AF-A0A7S2MUB7-F1
#
_cell.length_a   1.000
_cell.length_b   1.000
_cell.length_c   1.000
_cell.angle_alpha   90.00
_cell.angle_beta   90.00
_cell.angle_gamma   90.00
#
_symmetry.space_group_name_H-M   'P 1'
#
loop_
_entity.id
_entity.type
_entity.pdbx_description
1 polymer ?
#
loop_
_entity_poly.entity_id
_entity_poly.type
_entity_poly.pdbx_seq_one_letter_code
_entity_poly.pdbx_strand_id
1 'polypeptide(L)'
;MCLTRGMLRRVTGATAMNAESSRSHAILTVIVEQKTKRGGDEGGDEKPKADNVERKKAKFNFVDLAGAERQKRTGAKGQRAKEGIDINKGLLVLGNVISALGDTP
;
A
#
# COMPACT_ATOMS: atom_id res chain seq x y z
N MET A 1 14.04 -4.71 10.65
CA MET A 1 13.62 -4.06 11.92
C MET A 1 12.73 -2.83 11.75
N CYS A 2 13.01 -1.92 10.81
CA CYS A 2 12.18 -0.72 10.58
C CYS A 2 10.75 -1.02 10.12
N LEU A 3 10.55 -2.03 9.27
CA LEU A 3 9.21 -2.44 8.82
C LEU A 3 8.34 -2.94 9.98
N THR A 4 8.86 -3.88 10.78
CA THR A 4 8.17 -4.42 11.96
C THR A 4 7.81 -3.33 12.98
N ARG A 5 8.72 -2.36 13.20
CA ARG A 5 8.49 -1.22 14.11
C ARG A 5 7.48 -0.21 13.55
N GLY A 6 7.43 -0.04 12.22
CA GLY A 6 6.41 0.76 11.54
C GLY A 6 5.02 0.11 11.62
N MET A 7 4.96 -1.22 11.46
CA MET A 7 3.74 -2.00 11.69
C MET A 7 3.26 -1.87 13.15
N LEU A 8 4.17 -1.85 14.12
CA LEU A 8 3.85 -1.70 15.54
C LEU A 8 3.27 -0.32 15.93
N ARG A 9 3.58 0.73 15.16
CA ARG A 9 3.09 2.11 15.40
C ARG A 9 1.77 2.42 14.70
N ARG A 10 1.30 1.49 13.87
CA ARG A 10 -0.03 1.55 13.28
C ARG A 10 -1.05 1.52 14.42
N VAL A 11 -2.06 2.38 14.35
CA VAL A 11 -3.12 2.46 15.37
C VAL A 11 -3.96 1.20 15.30
N THR A 12 -3.59 0.18 16.06
CA THR A 12 -4.36 -1.06 16.23
C THR A 12 -5.34 -0.85 17.38
N GLY A 13 -6.50 -0.25 17.11
CA GLY A 13 -7.57 -0.16 18.08
C GLY A 13 -8.46 -1.41 18.03
N ALA A 14 -8.30 -2.35 18.95
CA ALA A 14 -9.16 -3.53 19.02
C ALA A 14 -10.64 -3.13 19.22
N THR A 15 -11.54 -3.52 18.31
CA THR A 15 -12.99 -3.66 18.59
C THR A 15 -13.26 -5.12 18.94
N ALA A 16 -14.38 -5.39 19.65
CA ALA A 16 -14.83 -6.72 20.06
C ALA A 16 -15.07 -7.74 18.90
N MET A 17 -14.85 -7.36 17.64
CA MET A 17 -15.06 -8.21 16.45
C MET A 17 -13.81 -8.39 15.59
N ASN A 18 -12.73 -7.61 15.78
CA ASN A 18 -11.43 -7.84 15.13
C ASN A 18 -10.34 -7.04 15.86
N ALA A 19 -9.32 -7.74 16.36
CA ALA A 19 -8.36 -7.20 17.32
C ALA A 19 -7.18 -6.44 16.68
N GLU A 20 -6.84 -6.69 15.41
CA GLU A 20 -5.47 -6.39 14.95
C GLU A 20 -5.37 -5.48 13.71
N SER A 21 -6.44 -5.32 12.90
CA SER A 21 -6.33 -4.58 11.63
C SER A 21 -7.46 -3.61 11.28
N SER A 22 -8.58 -3.62 12.00
CA SER A 22 -9.86 -3.09 11.53
C SER A 22 -9.99 -1.58 11.41
N ARG A 23 -9.02 -0.77 11.90
CA ARG A 23 -9.23 0.67 12.10
C ARG A 23 -8.29 1.63 11.38
N SER A 24 -7.35 1.14 10.59
CA SER A 24 -6.47 2.01 9.81
C SER A 24 -6.12 1.36 8.47
N HIS A 25 -6.19 2.13 7.39
CA HIS A 25 -5.62 1.72 6.11
C HIS A 25 -4.10 1.87 6.14
N ALA A 26 -3.38 0.95 5.51
CA ALA A 26 -1.93 1.00 5.39
C ALA A 26 -1.49 0.70 3.95
N ILE A 27 -0.50 1.45 3.48
CA ILE A 27 0.12 1.23 2.18
C ILE A 27 1.62 1.09 2.39
N LEU A 28 2.15 -0.09 2.07
CA LEU A 28 3.57 -0.33 1.98
C LEU A 28 3.99 -0.29 0.51
N THR A 29 4.81 0.70 0.16
CA THR A 29 5.40 0.78 -1.18
C THR A 29 6.80 0.19 -1.16
N VAL A 30 7.05 -0.83 -1.99
CA VAL A 30 8.38 -1.39 -2.23
C VAL A 30 8.81 -1.02 -3.63
N ILE A 31 9.94 -0.33 -3.76
CA ILE A 31 10.54 0.03 -5.05
C ILE A 31 11.79 -0.82 -5.23
N VAL A 32 11.85 -1.58 -6.32
CA VAL A 32 13.01 -2.38 -6.71
C VAL A 32 13.65 -1.72 -7.92
N GLU A 33 14.92 -1.34 -7.81
CA GLU A 33 15.72 -0.85 -8.94
C GLU A 33 16.86 -1.84 -9.19
N GLN A 34 16.87 -2.44 -10.37
CA GLN A 34 17.93 -3.32 -10.85
C GLN A 34 18.79 -2.55 -11.85
N LYS A 35 20.10 -2.60 -11.68
CA LYS A 35 21.07 -2.05 -12.63
C LYS A 35 21.91 -3.20 -13.16
N THR A 36 21.82 -3.48 -14.45
CA THR A 36 22.60 -4.52 -15.12
C THR A 36 23.60 -3.82 -16.02
N LYS A 37 24.88 -4.18 -15.91
CA LYS A 37 25.87 -3.79 -16.92
C LYS A 37 25.66 -4.70 -18.13
N ARG A 38 25.39 -4.14 -19.30
CA ARG A 38 25.38 -4.93 -20.53
C ARG A 38 26.83 -5.35 -20.80
N GLY A 39 27.07 -6.66 -20.85
CA GLY A 39 28.39 -7.20 -21.18
C GLY A 39 28.80 -6.72 -22.56
N GLY A 40 29.97 -6.07 -22.65
CA GLY A 40 30.73 -6.10 -23.89
C GLY A 40 31.33 -7.49 -24.01
N ASP A 41 31.16 -8.11 -25.17
CA ASP A 41 31.88 -9.32 -25.52
C ASP A 41 33.39 -9.12 -25.32
N GLU A 42 34.03 -10.24 -25.02
CA GLU A 42 35.44 -10.42 -24.78
C GLU A 42 36.31 -9.73 -25.84
N GLY A 43 37.18 -8.81 -25.40
CA GLY A 43 38.35 -8.35 -26.18
C GLY A 43 38.42 -6.84 -26.43
N GLY A 44 39.04 -6.10 -25.51
CA GLY A 44 39.51 -4.74 -25.76
C GLY A 44 39.50 -3.84 -24.53
N ASP A 45 40.65 -3.26 -24.20
CA ASP A 45 40.90 -2.27 -23.14
C ASP A 45 40.10 -0.96 -23.32
N GLU A 46 38.78 -0.99 -23.22
CA GLU A 46 37.95 0.21 -23.24
C GLU A 46 37.29 0.46 -21.88
N LYS A 47 37.62 1.62 -21.28
CA LYS A 47 37.04 2.10 -20.01
C LYS A 47 35.50 2.02 -20.06
N PRO A 48 34.84 1.57 -18.97
CA PRO A 48 33.38 1.43 -18.97
C PRO A 48 32.71 2.80 -19.15
N LYS A 49 32.14 3.06 -20.33
CA LYS A 49 31.26 4.20 -20.58
C LYS A 49 30.01 4.05 -19.70
N ALA A 50 29.57 5.16 -19.10
CA ALA A 50 28.40 5.21 -18.22
C ALA A 50 27.10 4.75 -18.90
N ASP A 51 27.09 4.68 -20.23
CA ASP A 51 25.95 4.38 -21.09
C ASP A 51 25.62 2.87 -21.22
N ASN A 52 26.48 1.97 -20.70
CA ASN A 52 26.26 0.51 -20.76
C ASN A 52 25.48 -0.07 -19.57
N VAL A 53 24.76 0.76 -18.80
CA VAL A 53 23.99 0.32 -17.63
C VAL A 53 22.50 0.32 -17.95
N GLU A 54 21.93 -0.86 -18.17
CA GLU A 54 20.48 -1.06 -18.23
C GLU A 54 19.90 -0.91 -16.82
N ARG A 55 18.84 -0.10 -16.67
CA ARG A 55 18.12 0.04 -15.40
C ARG A 55 16.68 -0.42 -15.54
N LYS A 56 16.26 -1.37 -14.70
CA LYS A 56 14.87 -1.80 -14.57
C LYS A 56 14.34 -1.32 -13.22
N LYS A 57 13.13 -0.80 -13.20
CA LYS A 57 12.47 -0.34 -11.96
C LYS A 57 11.09 -0.96 -11.85
N ALA A 58 10.79 -1.54 -10.71
CA ALA A 58 9.47 -2.03 -10.34
C ALA A 58 8.99 -1.31 -9.07
N LYS A 59 7.69 -1.04 -8.99
CA LYS A 59 7.03 -0.45 -7.83
C LYS A 59 5.86 -1.34 -7.42
N PHE A 60 5.96 -1.93 -6.24
CA PHE A 60 4.92 -2.75 -5.63
C PHE A 60 4.22 -1.93 -4.56
N ASN A 61 2.89 -1.88 -4.58
CA ASN A 61 2.08 -1.28 -3.52
C ASN A 61 1.32 -2.40 -2.82
N PHE A 62 1.68 -2.69 -1.58
CA PHE A 62 0.97 -3.62 -0.71
C PHE A 62 -0.03 -2.83 0.12
N VAL A 63 -1.30 -2.97 -0.19
CA VAL A 63 -2.39 -2.21 0.43
C VAL A 63 -3.15 -3.10 1.38
N ASP A 64 -3.27 -2.67 2.63
CA ASP A 64 -4.13 -3.27 3.65
C ASP A 64 -5.22 -2.26 4.03
N LEU A 65 -6.47 -2.64 3.83
CA LEU A 65 -7.60 -1.75 4.07
C LEU A 65 -8.30 -2.13 5.37
N ALA A 66 -8.72 -1.11 6.13
CA ALA A 66 -9.59 -1.26 7.27
C ALA A 66 -10.94 -1.91 6.88
N GLY A 67 -11.64 -2.45 7.88
CA GLY A 67 -12.87 -3.19 7.66
C GLY A 67 -14.03 -2.30 7.22
N ALA A 68 -14.89 -2.82 6.35
CA ALA A 68 -16.09 -2.14 5.83
C ALA A 68 -17.32 -2.34 6.75
N GLU A 69 -17.12 -2.52 8.05
CA GLU A 69 -18.21 -2.81 8.97
C GLU A 69 -19.27 -1.70 9.04
N ARG A 70 -20.55 -2.13 9.08
CA ARG A 70 -21.68 -1.20 9.21
C ARG A 70 -21.77 -0.67 10.64
N GLN A 71 -21.74 0.66 10.76
CA GLN A 71 -21.84 1.39 12.03
C GLN A 71 -22.96 0.91 12.95
N LYS A 72 -24.15 0.63 12.41
CA LYS A 72 -25.32 0.15 13.16
C LYS A 72 -25.07 -1.17 13.91
N ARG A 73 -24.13 -2.01 13.45
CA ARG A 73 -23.80 -3.30 14.07
C ARG A 73 -22.67 -3.21 15.11
N THR A 74 -21.94 -2.10 15.15
CA THR A 74 -20.76 -1.93 16.01
C THR A 74 -21.09 -1.43 17.42
N GLY A 75 -22.26 -0.82 17.61
CA GLY A 75 -22.64 -0.17 18.87
C GLY A 75 -21.72 1.00 19.28
N ALA A 76 -20.82 1.45 18.40
CA ALA A 76 -19.84 2.49 18.69
C ALA A 76 -20.52 3.86 18.90
N LYS A 77 -20.08 4.60 19.92
CA LYS A 77 -20.58 5.94 20.26
C LYS A 77 -19.45 6.98 20.26
N GLY A 78 -19.82 8.25 20.11
CA GLY A 78 -18.88 9.37 20.20
C GLY A 78 -17.73 9.28 19.20
N GLN A 79 -16.50 9.36 19.68
CA GLN A 79 -15.30 9.40 18.84
C GLN A 79 -15.06 8.13 18.02
N ARG A 80 -15.43 6.96 18.55
CA ARG A 80 -15.38 5.69 17.79
C ARG A 80 -16.39 5.62 16.65
N ALA A 81 -17.53 6.29 16.80
CA ALA A 81 -18.50 6.41 15.72
C ALA A 81 -18.01 7.35 14.61
N LYS A 82 -17.25 8.40 14.95
CA LYS A 82 -16.60 9.25 13.94
C LYS A 82 -15.52 8.49 13.18
N GLU A 83 -14.66 7.77 13.90
CA GLU A 83 -13.60 6.93 13.33
C GLU A 83 -14.14 5.93 12.30
N GLY A 84 -15.18 5.16 12.63
CA GLY A 84 -15.76 4.20 11.67
C GLY A 84 -16.48 4.84 10.49
N ILE A 85 -16.97 6.09 10.61
CA ILE A 85 -17.54 6.83 9.48
C ILE A 85 -16.40 7.22 8.52
N ASP A 86 -15.29 7.72 9.04
CA ASP A 86 -14.15 8.15 8.24
C ASP A 86 -13.48 6.98 7.49
N ILE A 87 -13.38 5.81 8.14
CA ILE A 87 -12.93 4.55 7.49
C ILE A 87 -13.85 4.19 6.31
N ASN A 88 -15.17 4.13 6.56
CA ASN A 88 -16.13 3.75 5.54
C ASN A 88 -16.21 4.78 4.39
N LYS A 89 -15.95 6.06 4.68
CA LYS A 89 -15.86 7.10 3.66
C LYS A 89 -14.72 6.84 2.69
N GLY A 90 -13.55 6.44 3.17
CA GLY A 90 -12.41 6.07 2.32
C GLY A 90 -12.75 4.90 1.39
N LEU A 91 -13.38 3.85 1.93
CA LEU A 91 -13.82 2.69 1.16
C LEU A 91 -14.92 3.01 0.14
N LEU A 92 -15.85 3.91 0.47
CA LEU A 92 -16.89 4.37 -0.44
C LEU A 92 -16.28 5.11 -1.64
N VAL A 93 -15.32 6.02 -1.40
CA VAL A 93 -14.64 6.74 -2.48
C VAL A 93 -13.89 5.76 -3.38
N LEU A 94 -13.21 4.76 -2.80
CA LEU A 94 -12.56 3.71 -3.58
C LEU A 94 -13.56 2.95 -4.46
N GLY A 95 -14.72 2.57 -3.90
CA GLY A 95 -15.80 1.93 -4.65
C GLY A 95 -16.29 2.78 -5.82
N ASN A 96 -16.51 4.09 -5.59
CA ASN A 96 -16.93 5.01 -6.64
C ASN A 96 -15.91 5.14 -7.77
N VAL A 97 -14.60 5.18 -7.44
CA VAL A 97 -13.53 5.22 -8.45
C VAL A 97 -13.53 3.93 -9.27
N ILE A 98 -13.68 2.77 -8.64
CA ILE A 98 -13.76 1.48 -9.35
C ILE A 98 -14.99 1.44 -10.26
N SER A 99 -16.16 1.85 -9.76
CA SER A 99 -17.39 1.91 -10.57
C SER A 99 -17.22 2.83 -11.77
N ALA A 100 -16.67 4.04 -11.58
CA ALA A 100 -16.44 4.99 -12.68
C ALA A 100 -15.43 4.48 -13.72
N LEU A 101 -14.47 3.63 -13.33
CA LEU A 101 -13.54 2.98 -14.26
C LEU A 101 -14.15 1.75 -14.95
N GLY A 102 -15.11 1.08 -14.31
CA GLY A 102 -15.81 -0.09 -14.84
C GLY A 102 -16.95 0.27 -15.79
N ASP A 103 -17.55 1.45 -15.62
CA ASP A 103 -18.54 2.02 -16.52
C ASP A 103 -17.86 2.61 -17.78
N THR A 104 -17.14 1.77 -18.51
CA THR A 104 -16.81 2.02 -19.92
C THR A 104 -18.03 1.67 -20.78
N PRO A 105 -18.42 2.49 -21.77
CA PRO A 105 -19.51 2.14 -22.69
C PRO A 105 -19.22 0.87 -23.51
#